data_AF-A0A3B9SZM5-F1
#
_entry.id   AF-A0A3B9SZM5-F1
#
_cell.length_a   1.000
_cell.length_b   1.000
_cell.length_c   1.000
_cell.angle_alpha   90.00
_cell.angle_beta   90.00
_cell.angle_gamma   90.00
#
_symmetry.space_group_name_H-M   'P 1'
#
loop_
_entity.id
_entity.type
_entity.pdbx_description
1 polymer ?
#
loop_
_entity_poly.entity_id
_entity_poly.type
_entity_poly.pdbx_seq_one_letter_code
_entity_poly.pdbx_strand_id
1 'polypeptide(L)'
;MKKNRIFAFLTAAAAVCSMCSAMPVSANETMHLMGDMDGDYKITANDAQTTLDIYVESIVGNEDNAANAENGNGDIDMNGVIDVTDAQSILNYFCQTLVGGQPLWADLREVSYHDGTEYEYRRALDEGTVKNDVPFRMTGLYLEIGCAQGAPGETVTVPVYIAGIEDLIGMVMFITPPEGLTPGEITSTIADDFESPSPMISIEPAFNPEKGAMVWASAENIQIRDGYVLANYTYTIPEDAESGTVYPICFNPAKCEFIAYEKNPDYQPIDYDAIDEDNPEENELYMDTLLGNNTEYTLDSYQYTTLNGVVIVE
;
A
#
# COMPACT_ATOMS: atom_id res chain seq x y z
N MET A 1 -16.01 -80.50 22.27
CA MET A 1 -16.53 -80.41 20.88
C MET A 1 -15.72 -79.37 20.11
N LYS A 2 -15.15 -79.79 18.96
CA LYS A 2 -14.72 -79.06 17.75
C LYS A 2 -13.95 -77.71 17.83
N LYS A 3 -12.66 -77.81 17.48
CA LYS A 3 -11.83 -77.04 16.52
C LYS A 3 -12.40 -75.72 15.92
N ASN A 4 -11.59 -74.65 15.90
CA ASN A 4 -10.80 -74.25 14.71
C ASN A 4 -9.87 -73.05 15.01
N ARG A 5 -8.62 -73.14 14.53
CA ARG A 5 -7.68 -72.02 14.33
C ARG A 5 -7.96 -71.41 12.94
N ILE A 6 -8.01 -70.08 12.81
CA ILE A 6 -7.73 -69.35 11.56
C ILE A 6 -6.94 -68.07 11.92
N PHE A 7 -5.89 -67.83 11.14
CA PHE A 7 -4.92 -66.73 11.17
C PHE A 7 -5.38 -65.55 10.27
N ALA A 8 -4.69 -64.40 10.39
CA ALA A 8 -4.52 -63.31 9.40
C ALA A 8 -5.64 -62.24 9.34
N PHE A 9 -5.42 -60.93 9.12
CA PHE A 9 -4.25 -60.07 8.89
C PHE A 9 -4.70 -58.58 9.05
N LEU A 10 -3.75 -57.73 9.46
CA LEU A 10 -3.57 -56.27 9.27
C LEU A 10 -4.60 -55.44 8.45
N THR A 11 -5.06 -54.29 8.97
CA THR A 11 -4.93 -52.95 8.34
C THR A 11 -5.42 -51.82 9.28
N ALA A 12 -4.85 -50.63 9.08
CA ALA A 12 -4.70 -49.53 10.02
C ALA A 12 -5.78 -48.42 9.94
N ALA A 13 -5.58 -47.43 10.83
CA ALA A 13 -6.04 -46.04 10.81
C ALA A 13 -7.42 -45.72 11.41
N ALA A 14 -7.41 -45.05 12.56
CA ALA A 14 -7.63 -43.60 12.67
C ALA A 14 -7.63 -43.23 14.17
N ALA A 15 -6.57 -42.56 14.62
CA ALA A 15 -6.53 -42.00 15.96
C ALA A 15 -7.34 -40.69 15.96
N VAL A 16 -8.47 -40.71 16.65
CA VAL A 16 -9.17 -39.51 17.12
C VAL A 16 -8.68 -39.24 18.54
N CYS A 17 -8.09 -38.07 18.79
CA CYS A 17 -8.38 -37.22 19.95
C CYS A 17 -7.36 -36.08 20.16
N SER A 18 -7.93 -34.95 20.60
CA SER A 18 -7.34 -33.80 21.31
C SER A 18 -6.73 -32.70 20.44
N MET A 19 -7.48 -31.68 20.02
CA MET A 19 -7.92 -30.49 20.79
C MET A 19 -6.79 -29.71 21.47
N CYS A 20 -6.66 -28.47 21.00
CA CYS A 20 -6.13 -27.26 21.64
C CYS A 20 -4.62 -27.18 21.92
N SER A 21 -3.90 -26.59 20.97
CA SER A 21 -2.78 -25.68 21.25
C SER A 21 -2.90 -24.48 20.32
N ALA A 22 -3.57 -23.42 20.76
CA ALA A 22 -3.56 -22.13 20.08
C ALA A 22 -3.28 -21.00 21.08
N MET A 23 -2.08 -20.44 20.90
CA MET A 23 -1.64 -19.05 21.12
C MET A 23 -1.56 -18.46 22.54
N PRO A 24 -0.41 -17.87 22.94
CA PRO A 24 -0.46 -16.70 23.82
C PRO A 24 -1.10 -15.55 23.05
N VAL A 25 -2.38 -15.29 23.37
CA VAL A 25 -3.06 -14.02 23.08
C VAL A 25 -2.32 -12.90 23.83
N SER A 26 -1.49 -12.17 23.11
CA SER A 26 -1.45 -10.72 23.28
C SER A 26 -2.61 -10.17 22.45
N ALA A 27 -3.41 -9.27 23.01
CA ALA A 27 -4.57 -8.69 22.35
C ALA A 27 -4.17 -8.19 20.94
N ASN A 28 -4.59 -8.96 19.94
CA ASN A 28 -4.26 -8.78 18.54
C ASN A 28 -5.16 -7.65 18.02
N GLU A 29 -4.59 -6.49 17.67
CA GLU A 29 -5.27 -5.66 16.67
C GLU A 29 -5.47 -6.58 15.47
N THR A 30 -6.74 -6.81 15.11
CA THR A 30 -7.03 -7.71 14.00
C THR A 30 -6.48 -7.00 12.77
N MET A 31 -5.43 -7.56 12.16
CA MET A 31 -4.93 -7.05 10.90
C MET A 31 -6.07 -7.18 9.89
N HIS A 32 -6.44 -6.09 9.25
CA HIS A 32 -7.42 -6.08 8.19
C HIS A 32 -6.68 -6.07 6.85
N LEU A 33 -6.87 -7.11 6.04
CA LEU A 33 -6.35 -7.19 4.69
C LEU A 33 -7.43 -6.68 3.73
N MET A 34 -7.08 -5.73 2.86
CA MET A 34 -8.00 -5.24 1.83
C MET A 34 -8.41 -6.39 0.93
N GLY A 35 -9.70 -6.50 0.63
CA GLY A 35 -10.32 -7.57 -0.12
C GLY A 35 -10.52 -8.89 0.63
N ASP A 36 -10.12 -9.00 1.90
CA ASP A 36 -10.38 -10.16 2.78
C ASP A 36 -11.65 -9.88 3.59
N MET A 37 -12.73 -10.56 3.22
CA MET A 37 -14.07 -10.32 3.76
C MET A 37 -14.44 -11.32 4.86
N ASP A 38 -13.81 -12.49 4.89
CA ASP A 38 -14.08 -13.51 5.92
C ASP A 38 -13.03 -13.56 7.03
N GLY A 39 -11.95 -12.79 6.89
CA GLY A 39 -10.90 -12.61 7.89
C GLY A 39 -9.94 -13.79 7.98
N ASP A 40 -9.86 -14.63 6.95
CA ASP A 40 -8.97 -15.79 6.91
C ASP A 40 -7.54 -15.47 6.43
N TYR A 41 -7.26 -14.18 6.15
CA TYR A 41 -6.02 -13.63 5.62
C TYR A 41 -5.69 -14.06 4.19
N LYS A 42 -6.68 -14.50 3.42
CA LYS A 42 -6.52 -14.89 2.02
C LYS A 42 -7.53 -14.14 1.18
N ILE A 43 -7.07 -13.66 0.03
CA ILE A 43 -7.94 -13.04 -0.97
C ILE A 43 -8.39 -14.12 -1.94
N THR A 44 -9.67 -14.48 -1.88
CA THR A 44 -10.25 -15.60 -2.62
C THR A 44 -11.53 -15.20 -3.38
N ALA A 45 -12.06 -16.14 -4.17
CA ALA A 45 -13.36 -15.96 -4.80
C ALA A 45 -14.53 -15.90 -3.79
N ASN A 46 -14.36 -16.42 -2.56
CA ASN A 46 -15.39 -16.30 -1.52
C ASN A 46 -15.51 -14.86 -1.03
N ASP A 47 -14.39 -14.13 -0.96
CA ASP A 47 -14.40 -12.72 -0.56
C ASP A 47 -15.14 -11.88 -1.58
N ALA A 48 -14.83 -12.08 -2.87
CA ALA A 48 -15.57 -11.44 -3.96
C ALA A 48 -17.07 -11.75 -3.92
N GLN A 49 -17.45 -13.00 -3.60
CA GLN A 49 -18.85 -13.39 -3.46
C GLN A 49 -19.50 -12.69 -2.25
N THR A 50 -18.78 -12.57 -1.13
CA THR A 50 -19.28 -11.91 0.08
C THR A 50 -19.50 -10.41 -0.18
N THR A 51 -18.58 -9.74 -0.86
CA THR A 51 -18.73 -8.35 -1.32
C THR A 51 -19.93 -8.19 -2.26
N LEU A 52 -20.10 -9.12 -3.20
CA LEU A 52 -21.25 -9.11 -4.12
C LEU A 52 -22.59 -9.31 -3.38
N ASP A 53 -22.62 -10.17 -2.37
CA ASP A 53 -23.82 -10.42 -1.56
C ASP A 53 -24.24 -9.14 -0.81
N ILE A 54 -23.30 -8.39 -0.22
CA ILE A 54 -23.58 -7.08 0.41
C ILE A 54 -24.25 -6.13 -0.59
N TYR A 55 -23.69 -6.01 -1.79
CA TYR A 55 -24.27 -5.17 -2.84
C TYR A 55 -25.68 -5.63 -3.26
N VAL A 56 -25.89 -6.93 -3.42
CA VAL A 56 -27.20 -7.48 -3.80
C VAL A 56 -28.24 -7.24 -2.70
N GLU A 57 -27.86 -7.45 -1.44
CA GLU A 57 -28.72 -7.22 -0.28
C GLU A 57 -29.07 -5.73 -0.12
N SER A 58 -28.18 -4.81 -0.52
CA SER A 58 -28.47 -3.37 -0.52
C SER A 58 -29.48 -2.96 -1.57
N ILE A 59 -29.41 -3.53 -2.78
CA ILE A 59 -30.39 -3.26 -3.85
C ILE A 59 -31.81 -3.69 -3.44
N VAL A 60 -31.94 -4.79 -2.69
CA VAL A 60 -33.24 -5.28 -2.21
C VAL A 60 -33.67 -4.64 -0.88
N GLY A 61 -32.81 -3.80 -0.29
CA GLY A 61 -33.11 -3.03 0.93
C GLY A 61 -33.02 -3.82 2.23
N ASN A 62 -32.28 -4.94 2.24
CA ASN A 62 -32.07 -5.76 3.43
C ASN A 62 -30.85 -5.29 4.24
N GLU A 63 -29.83 -4.75 3.57
CA GLU A 63 -28.57 -4.29 4.19
C GLU A 63 -28.13 -2.92 3.66
N ASP A 64 -27.30 -2.20 4.42
CA ASP A 64 -26.63 -0.99 3.94
C ASP A 64 -25.26 -1.39 3.38
N ASN A 65 -24.90 -0.83 2.22
CA ASN A 65 -23.60 -1.08 1.60
C ASN A 65 -22.59 0.03 1.85
N ALA A 66 -22.87 0.97 2.75
CA ALA A 66 -21.85 1.90 3.23
C ALA A 66 -20.68 1.16 3.88
N ALA A 67 -19.47 1.48 3.43
CA ALA A 67 -18.23 0.95 3.99
C ALA A 67 -18.06 1.43 5.45
N ASN A 68 -17.66 0.52 6.32
CA ASN A 68 -17.46 0.77 7.74
C ASN A 68 -16.35 -0.15 8.29
N ALA A 69 -16.10 -0.09 9.60
CA ALA A 69 -15.01 -0.86 10.23
C ALA A 69 -15.16 -2.39 10.11
N GLU A 70 -16.36 -2.90 9.87
CA GLU A 70 -16.63 -4.35 9.79
C GLU A 70 -16.53 -4.88 8.35
N ASN A 71 -16.93 -4.08 7.35
CA ASN A 71 -17.02 -4.50 5.94
C ASN A 71 -16.12 -3.70 5.00
N GLY A 72 -15.40 -2.68 5.49
CA GLY A 72 -14.64 -1.74 4.67
C GLY A 72 -13.47 -2.35 3.91
N ASN A 73 -13.07 -3.59 4.24
CA ASN A 73 -12.15 -4.36 3.41
C ASN A 73 -12.72 -4.66 2.02
N GLY A 74 -14.03 -4.62 1.86
CA GLY A 74 -14.73 -4.85 0.60
C GLY A 74 -14.92 -3.60 -0.24
N ASP A 75 -14.48 -2.42 0.23
CA ASP A 75 -14.51 -1.16 -0.50
C ASP A 75 -13.11 -0.92 -1.10
N ILE A 76 -12.88 -1.51 -2.28
CA ILE A 76 -11.56 -1.58 -2.91
C ILE A 76 -11.18 -0.24 -3.50
N ASP A 77 -12.13 0.44 -4.13
CA ASP A 77 -11.90 1.78 -4.70
C ASP A 77 -11.96 2.90 -3.65
N MET A 78 -12.33 2.56 -2.40
CA MET A 78 -12.36 3.44 -1.23
C MET A 78 -13.32 4.62 -1.43
N ASN A 79 -14.39 4.42 -2.20
CA ASN A 79 -15.41 5.43 -2.47
C ASN A 79 -16.46 5.53 -1.32
N GLY A 80 -16.35 4.68 -0.31
CA GLY A 80 -17.22 4.61 0.86
C GLY A 80 -18.45 3.72 0.67
N VAL A 81 -18.59 3.05 -0.48
CA VAL A 81 -19.74 2.25 -0.87
C VAL A 81 -19.26 0.95 -1.48
N ILE A 82 -19.71 -0.17 -0.91
CA ILE A 82 -19.42 -1.51 -1.43
C ILE A 82 -20.37 -1.82 -2.58
N ASP A 83 -19.83 -2.00 -3.79
CA ASP A 83 -20.61 -2.33 -4.98
C ASP A 83 -20.01 -3.44 -5.85
N VAL A 84 -20.60 -3.63 -7.04
CA VAL A 84 -20.20 -4.70 -7.98
C VAL A 84 -18.77 -4.52 -8.50
N THR A 85 -18.28 -3.29 -8.56
CA THR A 85 -16.92 -2.92 -9.00
C THR A 85 -15.89 -3.44 -8.02
N ASP A 86 -16.17 -3.38 -6.72
CA ASP A 86 -15.30 -3.92 -5.68
C ASP A 86 -15.19 -5.44 -5.76
N ALA A 87 -16.35 -6.12 -5.87
CA ALA A 87 -16.39 -7.56 -6.01
C ALA A 87 -15.63 -8.04 -7.27
N GLN A 88 -15.75 -7.30 -8.38
CA GLN A 88 -14.98 -7.57 -9.59
C GLN A 88 -13.48 -7.37 -9.37
N SER A 89 -13.08 -6.33 -8.65
CA SER A 89 -11.67 -6.04 -8.33
C SER A 89 -11.05 -7.15 -7.48
N ILE A 90 -11.76 -7.63 -6.45
CA ILE A 90 -11.32 -8.76 -5.60
C ILE A 90 -11.15 -10.03 -6.44
N LEU A 91 -12.13 -10.34 -7.29
CA LEU A 91 -12.05 -11.52 -8.15
C LEU A 91 -10.89 -11.44 -9.15
N ASN A 92 -10.64 -10.24 -9.71
CA ASN A 92 -9.53 -10.00 -10.61
C ASN A 92 -8.18 -10.17 -9.88
N TYR A 93 -8.04 -9.59 -8.68
CA TYR A 93 -6.88 -9.79 -7.80
C TYR A 93 -6.61 -11.28 -7.59
N PHE A 94 -7.62 -12.03 -7.12
CA PHE A 94 -7.49 -13.46 -6.89
C PHE A 94 -7.10 -14.24 -8.15
N CYS A 95 -7.68 -13.91 -9.30
CA CYS A 95 -7.36 -14.58 -10.56
C CYS A 95 -5.92 -14.30 -11.02
N GLN A 96 -5.38 -13.11 -10.75
CA GLN A 96 -3.99 -12.77 -11.03
C GLN A 96 -3.02 -13.50 -10.10
N THR A 97 -3.35 -13.66 -8.82
CA THR A 97 -2.51 -14.43 -7.88
C THR A 97 -2.47 -15.92 -8.23
N LEU A 98 -3.58 -16.50 -8.69
CA LEU A 98 -3.62 -17.90 -9.16
C LEU A 98 -2.67 -18.21 -10.32
N VAL A 99 -2.30 -17.21 -11.12
CA VAL A 99 -1.33 -17.36 -12.22
C VAL A 99 0.08 -16.89 -11.84
N GLY A 100 0.34 -16.69 -10.54
CA GLY A 100 1.62 -16.27 -9.99
C GLY A 100 1.90 -14.76 -10.11
N GLY A 101 0.88 -13.95 -10.42
CA GLY A 101 0.98 -12.50 -10.39
C GLY A 101 1.05 -11.97 -8.95
N GLN A 102 1.65 -10.79 -8.80
CA GLN A 102 1.60 -9.98 -7.57
C GLN A 102 0.83 -8.70 -7.88
N PRO A 103 -0.50 -8.79 -8.03
CA PRO A 103 -1.33 -7.65 -8.39
C PRO A 103 -1.34 -6.59 -7.29
N LEU A 104 -1.62 -5.37 -7.73
CA LEU A 104 -1.79 -4.21 -6.88
C LEU A 104 -3.24 -3.81 -6.77
N TRP A 105 -3.71 -3.42 -5.59
CA TRP A 105 -5.01 -2.76 -5.50
C TRP A 105 -5.00 -1.45 -6.28
N ALA A 106 -3.89 -0.69 -6.26
CA ALA A 106 -3.74 0.52 -7.08
C ALA A 106 -3.96 0.30 -8.59
N ASP A 107 -3.49 -0.83 -9.13
CA ASP A 107 -3.63 -1.14 -10.58
C ASP A 107 -5.02 -1.66 -10.95
N LEU A 108 -5.76 -2.20 -9.98
CA LEU A 108 -7.05 -2.84 -10.22
C LEU A 108 -8.24 -1.90 -10.04
N ARG A 109 -8.02 -0.69 -9.52
CA ARG A 109 -9.05 0.33 -9.36
C ARG A 109 -9.29 1.09 -10.67
N GLU A 110 -10.57 1.27 -11.04
CA GLU A 110 -10.94 2.13 -12.18
C GLU A 110 -10.71 3.62 -11.87
N VAL A 111 -10.75 3.98 -10.59
CA VAL A 111 -10.44 5.31 -10.10
C VAL A 111 -8.96 5.30 -9.68
N SER A 112 -8.09 5.82 -10.56
CA SER A 112 -6.75 6.25 -10.16
C SER A 112 -6.90 7.29 -9.05
N TYR A 113 -5.87 7.45 -8.21
CA TYR A 113 -5.81 8.52 -7.21
C TYR A 113 -5.85 9.95 -7.82
N HIS A 114 -6.09 10.10 -9.13
CA HIS A 114 -6.85 11.20 -9.72
C HIS A 114 -8.20 11.36 -8.98
N ASP A 115 -8.34 12.07 -7.86
CA ASP A 115 -7.67 13.31 -7.49
C ASP A 115 -7.71 13.53 -5.97
N GLY A 116 -6.81 12.84 -5.26
CA GLY A 116 -6.29 13.35 -3.98
C GLY A 116 -5.64 14.74 -4.11
N THR A 117 -5.54 15.29 -5.33
CA THR A 117 -5.17 16.68 -5.50
C THR A 117 -6.28 17.57 -4.93
N GLU A 118 -5.95 18.17 -3.81
CA GLU A 118 -6.56 19.44 -3.40
C GLU A 118 -6.61 20.42 -4.60
N TYR A 119 -5.74 20.30 -5.61
CA TYR A 119 -5.70 21.12 -6.82
C TYR A 119 -6.90 21.00 -7.79
N GLU A 120 -7.21 19.83 -8.37
CA GLU A 120 -8.36 19.68 -9.29
C GLU A 120 -9.69 19.90 -8.55
N TYR A 121 -9.78 19.46 -7.29
CA TYR A 121 -10.93 19.73 -6.42
C TYR A 121 -11.07 21.21 -6.06
N ARG A 122 -9.99 21.93 -5.73
CA ARG A 122 -10.02 23.40 -5.52
C ARG A 122 -10.38 24.14 -6.79
N ARG A 123 -9.82 23.72 -7.93
CA ARG A 123 -10.18 24.26 -9.25
C ARG A 123 -11.67 24.05 -9.52
N ALA A 124 -12.20 22.86 -9.26
CA ALA A 124 -13.61 22.55 -9.42
C ALA A 124 -14.52 23.25 -8.40
N LEU A 125 -14.06 23.50 -7.17
CA LEU A 125 -14.74 24.32 -6.16
C LEU A 125 -14.80 25.79 -6.58
N ASP A 126 -13.67 26.35 -7.02
CA ASP A 126 -13.56 27.72 -7.54
C ASP A 126 -14.38 27.90 -8.83
N GLU A 127 -14.47 26.86 -9.65
CA GLU A 127 -15.32 26.81 -10.85
C GLU A 127 -16.79 26.45 -10.52
N GLY A 128 -17.12 26.10 -9.27
CA GLY A 128 -18.47 25.77 -8.81
C GLY A 128 -19.07 24.48 -9.42
N THR A 129 -18.23 23.55 -9.87
CA THR A 129 -18.60 22.34 -10.61
C THR A 129 -18.70 21.09 -9.72
N VAL A 130 -18.22 21.14 -8.48
CA VAL A 130 -18.34 20.04 -7.50
C VAL A 130 -19.78 19.94 -6.99
N LYS A 131 -20.39 18.76 -7.11
CA LYS A 131 -21.65 18.43 -6.42
C LYS A 131 -21.32 17.96 -5.00
N ASN A 132 -22.06 18.43 -4.00
CA ASN A 132 -21.88 18.11 -2.56
C ASN A 132 -22.01 16.60 -2.18
N ASP A 133 -22.10 15.71 -3.17
CA ASP A 133 -22.30 14.26 -3.00
C ASP A 133 -21.05 13.45 -3.42
N VAL A 134 -19.84 14.03 -3.41
CA VAL A 134 -18.61 13.24 -3.62
C VAL A 134 -18.30 12.52 -2.29
N PRO A 135 -18.55 11.20 -2.16
CA PRO A 135 -18.74 10.60 -0.84
C PRO A 135 -17.44 10.37 -0.08
N PHE A 136 -16.28 10.37 -0.74
CA PHE A 136 -15.04 10.11 -0.05
C PHE A 136 -13.88 10.89 -0.66
N ARG A 137 -13.08 11.50 0.21
CA ARG A 137 -11.80 12.11 -0.12
C ARG A 137 -10.74 11.17 0.44
N MET A 138 -9.96 10.53 -0.40
CA MET A 138 -8.66 10.05 0.05
C MET A 138 -7.72 11.26 0.10
N THR A 139 -7.67 11.92 1.25
CA THR A 139 -6.68 12.98 1.48
C THR A 139 -5.34 12.34 1.80
N GLY A 140 -4.40 12.38 0.86
CA GLY A 140 -2.98 12.17 1.14
C GLY A 140 -2.38 10.87 0.60
N LEU A 141 -1.18 10.61 1.12
CA LEU A 141 -0.29 9.55 0.68
C LEU A 141 -0.89 8.17 0.97
N TYR A 142 -0.75 7.27 0.01
CA TYR A 142 -1.16 5.88 0.16
C TYR A 142 0.02 4.93 0.02
N LEU A 143 0.05 3.93 0.90
CA LEU A 143 1.08 2.90 0.92
C LEU A 143 0.43 1.52 0.98
N GLU A 144 0.88 0.62 0.12
CA GLU A 144 0.38 -0.76 0.05
C GLU A 144 1.55 -1.74 0.16
N ILE A 145 1.45 -2.68 1.10
CA ILE A 145 2.35 -3.83 1.17
C ILE A 145 1.70 -4.96 0.37
N GLY A 146 2.40 -5.42 -0.67
CA GLY A 146 1.98 -6.56 -1.46
C GLY A 146 1.91 -7.84 -0.62
N CYS A 147 1.19 -8.83 -1.11
CA CYS A 147 1.23 -10.18 -0.54
C CYS A 147 2.32 -11.01 -1.22
N ALA A 148 2.70 -12.14 -0.63
CA ALA A 148 3.52 -13.14 -1.28
C ALA A 148 3.17 -14.55 -0.80
N GLN A 149 3.49 -15.54 -1.62
CA GLN A 149 3.29 -16.96 -1.32
C GLN A 149 4.60 -17.71 -1.61
N GLY A 150 4.91 -18.73 -0.81
CA GLY A 150 6.12 -19.52 -1.02
C GLY A 150 6.17 -20.78 -0.16
N ALA A 151 7.03 -21.71 -0.54
CA ALA A 151 7.24 -22.96 0.19
C ALA A 151 8.14 -22.77 1.43
N PRO A 152 8.13 -23.70 2.40
CA PRO A 152 9.09 -23.71 3.50
C PRO A 152 10.54 -23.66 3.00
N GLY A 153 11.35 -22.74 3.54
CA GLY A 153 12.73 -22.48 3.14
C GLY A 153 12.91 -21.55 1.93
N GLU A 154 11.83 -21.15 1.26
CA GLU A 154 11.87 -20.23 0.11
C GLU A 154 12.08 -18.78 0.54
N THR A 155 12.79 -18.02 -0.29
CA THR A 155 12.85 -16.56 -0.20
C THR A 155 11.81 -15.95 -1.11
N VAL A 156 10.86 -15.21 -0.52
CA VAL A 156 9.81 -14.48 -1.24
C VAL A 156 10.12 -12.99 -1.30
N THR A 157 9.57 -12.31 -2.31
CA THR A 157 9.65 -10.86 -2.47
C THR A 157 8.29 -10.24 -2.19
N VAL A 158 8.27 -9.25 -1.30
CA VAL A 158 7.12 -8.46 -0.89
C VAL A 158 7.34 -7.02 -1.39
N PRO A 159 6.66 -6.62 -2.48
CA PRO A 159 6.73 -5.26 -2.98
C PRO A 159 5.96 -4.29 -2.08
N VAL A 160 6.42 -3.04 -2.03
CA VAL A 160 5.78 -1.94 -1.33
C VAL A 160 5.52 -0.84 -2.33
N TYR A 161 4.28 -0.38 -2.38
CA TYR A 161 3.81 0.52 -3.40
C TYR A 161 3.33 1.82 -2.80
N ILE A 162 3.44 2.88 -3.59
CA ILE A 162 3.10 4.24 -3.19
C ILE A 162 2.18 4.87 -4.23
N ALA A 163 1.19 5.64 -3.77
CA ALA A 163 0.26 6.38 -4.62
C ALA A 163 -0.28 7.62 -3.91
N GLY A 164 -0.97 8.50 -4.65
CA GLY A 164 -1.63 9.67 -4.05
C GLY A 164 -0.68 10.77 -3.56
N ILE A 165 0.55 10.79 -4.06
CA ILE A 165 1.52 11.87 -3.84
C ILE A 165 2.16 12.27 -5.16
N GLU A 166 2.06 13.56 -5.52
CA GLU A 166 2.67 14.07 -6.74
C GLU A 166 4.13 14.45 -6.56
N ASP A 167 4.51 14.85 -5.36
CA ASP A 167 5.80 15.48 -5.08
C ASP A 167 6.36 14.91 -3.77
N LEU A 168 7.36 14.04 -3.85
CA LEU A 168 8.03 13.47 -2.67
C LEU A 168 9.48 13.96 -2.62
N ILE A 169 10.02 14.24 -1.43
CA ILE A 169 11.44 14.61 -1.28
C ILE A 169 12.16 13.83 -0.21
N GLY A 170 11.44 13.12 0.62
CA GLY A 170 12.07 12.37 1.68
C GLY A 170 11.12 11.41 2.32
N MET A 171 11.70 10.32 2.79
CA MET A 171 10.98 9.37 3.61
C MET A 171 11.89 8.72 4.63
N VAL A 172 11.27 8.37 5.74
CA VAL A 172 11.72 7.36 6.68
C VAL A 172 10.58 6.35 6.73
N MET A 173 10.84 5.11 6.35
CA MET A 173 9.84 4.05 6.28
C MET A 173 10.29 2.85 7.09
N PHE A 174 9.37 2.29 7.88
CA PHE A 174 9.59 1.10 8.69
C PHE A 174 8.46 0.09 8.50
N ILE A 175 8.82 -1.08 7.97
CA ILE A 175 7.96 -2.26 7.92
C ILE A 175 8.60 -3.28 8.85
N THR A 176 8.04 -3.47 10.04
CA THR A 176 8.71 -4.31 11.05
C THR A 176 8.73 -5.76 10.54
N PRO A 177 9.92 -6.40 10.41
CA PRO A 177 9.96 -7.79 9.97
C PRO A 177 9.08 -8.66 10.88
N PRO A 178 8.19 -9.50 10.31
CA PRO A 178 7.33 -10.33 11.13
C PRO A 178 8.13 -11.38 11.89
N GLU A 179 7.63 -11.74 13.07
CA GLU A 179 8.21 -12.85 13.83
C GLU A 179 8.10 -14.15 13.03
N GLY A 180 9.20 -14.90 12.97
CA GLY A 180 9.27 -16.17 12.25
C GLY A 180 9.84 -16.06 10.83
N LEU A 181 9.73 -14.93 10.14
CA LEU A 181 10.46 -14.73 8.87
C LEU A 181 11.87 -14.21 9.13
N THR A 182 12.81 -14.64 8.30
CA THR A 182 14.16 -14.07 8.30
C THR A 182 14.23 -12.95 7.25
N PRO A 183 14.51 -11.68 7.63
CA PRO A 183 14.63 -10.59 6.67
C PRO A 183 15.85 -10.78 5.76
N GLY A 184 15.68 -10.52 4.47
CA GLY A 184 16.73 -10.55 3.46
C GLY A 184 17.23 -9.16 3.08
N GLU A 185 16.99 -8.76 1.84
CA GLU A 185 17.38 -7.47 1.29
C GLU A 185 16.18 -6.51 1.18
N ILE A 186 16.48 -5.21 1.19
CA ILE A 186 15.54 -4.17 0.75
C ILE A 186 16.17 -3.50 -0.46
N THR A 187 15.40 -3.37 -1.54
CA THR A 187 15.82 -2.64 -2.74
C THR A 187 14.79 -1.57 -3.10
N SER A 188 15.24 -0.49 -3.74
CA SER A 188 14.39 0.59 -4.23
C SER A 188 15.06 1.23 -5.44
N THR A 189 14.27 1.57 -6.47
CA THR A 189 14.74 2.28 -7.67
C THR A 189 14.43 3.77 -7.61
N ILE A 190 14.03 4.29 -6.45
CA ILE A 190 13.58 5.67 -6.30
C ILE A 190 14.66 6.70 -6.68
N ALA A 191 15.93 6.33 -6.57
CA ALA A 191 17.06 7.15 -7.00
C ALA A 191 17.48 6.89 -8.46
N ASP A 192 17.11 5.74 -9.04
CA ASP A 192 17.52 5.31 -10.38
C ASP A 192 16.59 5.85 -11.48
N ASP A 193 15.30 6.05 -11.17
CA ASP A 193 14.28 6.40 -12.16
C ASP A 193 14.31 7.88 -12.60
N PHE A 194 15.33 8.67 -12.21
CA PHE A 194 15.37 10.11 -12.50
C PHE A 194 16.72 10.62 -13.04
N GLU A 195 16.70 11.07 -14.29
CA GLU A 195 17.69 11.99 -14.86
C GLU A 195 17.35 13.43 -14.44
N SER A 196 17.86 13.92 -13.30
CA SER A 196 17.78 15.36 -13.00
C SER A 196 18.81 16.13 -13.84
N PRO A 197 18.44 17.26 -14.47
CA PRO A 197 19.35 18.09 -15.27
C PRO A 197 20.34 18.94 -14.44
N SER A 198 20.29 18.90 -13.10
CA SER A 198 21.12 19.73 -12.21
C SER A 198 21.94 18.91 -11.21
N PRO A 199 23.07 19.43 -10.70
CA PRO A 199 23.93 18.72 -9.72
C PRO A 199 23.21 18.60 -8.38
N MET A 200 22.47 17.50 -8.21
CA MET A 200 21.50 17.24 -7.15
C MET A 200 22.16 16.81 -5.83
N ILE A 201 21.69 17.35 -4.69
CA ILE A 201 21.88 16.70 -3.38
C ILE A 201 20.77 15.67 -3.25
N SER A 202 21.04 14.46 -3.76
CA SER A 202 20.24 13.27 -3.49
C SER A 202 21.05 12.35 -2.60
N ILE A 203 20.42 11.85 -1.54
CA ILE A 203 21.01 10.82 -0.69
C ILE A 203 20.56 9.49 -1.26
N GLU A 204 21.54 8.64 -1.60
CA GLU A 204 21.27 7.25 -1.96
C GLU A 204 20.37 6.59 -0.89
N PRO A 205 19.36 5.80 -1.28
CA PRO A 205 18.52 5.08 -0.33
C PRO A 205 19.37 4.26 0.64
N ALA A 206 19.14 4.48 1.93
CA ALA A 206 19.80 3.74 2.99
C ALA A 206 18.84 2.69 3.55
N PHE A 207 19.32 1.46 3.68
CA PHE A 207 18.50 0.32 4.11
C PHE A 207 19.01 -0.31 5.40
N ASN A 208 18.09 -0.82 6.22
CA ASN A 208 18.38 -1.71 7.34
C ASN A 208 17.34 -2.85 7.36
N PRO A 209 17.59 -3.96 6.63
CA PRO A 209 16.64 -5.06 6.50
C PRO A 209 16.23 -5.70 7.83
N GLU A 210 17.18 -5.84 8.76
CA GLU A 210 16.94 -6.38 10.12
C GLU A 210 15.95 -5.53 10.94
N LYS A 211 15.78 -4.26 10.59
CA LYS A 211 14.78 -3.35 11.17
C LYS A 211 13.64 -3.04 10.22
N GLY A 212 13.69 -3.58 9.00
CA GLY A 212 12.80 -3.26 7.89
C GLY A 212 12.76 -1.76 7.55
N ALA A 213 13.88 -1.07 7.77
CA ALA A 213 13.95 0.38 7.61
C ALA A 213 14.49 0.76 6.23
N MET A 214 13.88 1.78 5.63
CA MET A 214 14.36 2.46 4.44
C MET A 214 14.33 3.96 4.71
N VAL A 215 15.40 4.66 4.34
CA VAL A 215 15.49 6.12 4.44
C VAL A 215 15.99 6.66 3.11
N TRP A 216 15.34 7.70 2.63
CA TRP A 216 15.73 8.38 1.41
C TRP A 216 15.41 9.87 1.52
N ALA A 217 16.22 10.72 0.88
CA ALA A 217 15.95 12.15 0.78
C ALA A 217 16.60 12.78 -0.45
N SER A 218 15.96 13.82 -0.97
CA SER A 218 16.35 14.64 -2.11
C SER A 218 16.12 16.11 -1.80
N ALA A 219 16.88 16.99 -2.44
CA ALA A 219 16.67 18.43 -2.39
C ALA A 219 15.54 18.93 -3.31
N GLU A 220 15.05 18.10 -4.23
CA GLU A 220 13.96 18.42 -5.17
C GLU A 220 12.85 17.36 -5.14
N ASN A 221 11.62 17.81 -5.40
CA ASN A 221 10.44 16.95 -5.56
C ASN A 221 10.67 15.91 -6.66
N ILE A 222 10.40 14.65 -6.35
CA ILE A 222 10.26 13.60 -7.35
C ILE A 222 8.78 13.32 -7.60
N GLN A 223 8.47 13.16 -8.87
CA GLN A 223 7.13 12.81 -9.31
C GLN A 223 6.90 11.32 -9.19
N ILE A 224 6.15 10.92 -8.17
CA ILE A 224 5.79 9.53 -7.96
C ILE A 224 4.59 9.20 -8.85
N ARG A 225 4.71 8.13 -9.64
CA ARG A 225 3.58 7.61 -10.40
C ARG A 225 2.64 6.87 -9.44
N ASP A 226 1.35 6.96 -9.68
CA ASP A 226 0.38 6.10 -8.98
C ASP A 226 0.74 4.62 -9.15
N GLY A 227 0.75 3.87 -8.06
CA GLY A 227 1.09 2.45 -8.06
C GLY A 227 2.58 2.17 -8.23
N TYR A 228 3.45 3.17 -8.08
CA TYR A 228 4.90 2.97 -8.17
C TYR A 228 5.39 1.97 -7.12
N VAL A 229 6.19 0.99 -7.53
CA VAL A 229 6.91 0.08 -6.61
C VAL A 229 8.01 0.87 -5.94
N LEU A 230 7.73 1.38 -4.74
CA LEU A 230 8.69 2.12 -3.94
C LEU A 230 9.88 1.26 -3.54
N ALA A 231 9.61 0.05 -3.06
CA ALA A 231 10.64 -0.85 -2.55
C ALA A 231 10.23 -2.31 -2.66
N ASN A 232 11.21 -3.21 -2.67
CA ASN A 232 11.01 -4.64 -2.53
C ASN A 232 11.71 -5.14 -1.27
N TYR A 233 10.96 -5.83 -0.42
CA TYR A 233 11.46 -6.48 0.79
C TYR A 233 11.52 -7.98 0.56
N THR A 234 12.64 -8.63 0.83
CA THR A 234 12.70 -10.10 0.77
C THR A 234 12.69 -10.73 2.14
N TYR A 235 12.03 -11.88 2.23
CA TYR A 235 11.91 -12.66 3.46
C TYR A 235 12.10 -14.14 3.17
N THR A 236 12.85 -14.84 4.02
CA THR A 236 12.99 -16.30 3.96
C THR A 236 12.02 -16.96 4.93
N ILE A 237 11.19 -17.85 4.41
CA ILE A 237 10.25 -18.68 5.17
C ILE A 237 11.02 -19.78 5.90
N PRO A 238 10.73 -20.10 7.18
CA PRO A 238 11.36 -21.21 7.88
C PRO A 238 11.20 -22.55 7.14
N GLU A 239 12.23 -23.40 7.17
CA GLU A 239 12.18 -24.74 6.56
C GLU A 239 11.12 -25.65 7.22
N ASP A 240 10.75 -25.37 8.47
CA ASP A 240 9.78 -26.12 9.26
C ASP A 240 8.39 -25.46 9.29
N ALA A 241 8.17 -24.41 8.50
CA ALA A 241 6.88 -23.75 8.44
C ALA A 241 5.79 -24.69 7.91
N GLU A 242 4.61 -24.66 8.55
CA GLU A 242 3.47 -25.47 8.13
C GLU A 242 2.70 -24.78 6.99
N SER A 243 2.25 -25.55 6.00
CA SER A 243 1.37 -25.06 4.94
C SER A 243 0.13 -24.37 5.54
N GLY A 244 -0.21 -23.20 4.98
CA GLY A 244 -1.27 -22.34 5.47
C GLY A 244 -0.87 -21.41 6.62
N THR A 245 0.38 -21.44 7.09
CA THR A 245 0.89 -20.43 8.02
C THR A 245 0.87 -19.05 7.36
N VAL A 246 0.38 -18.05 8.09
CA VAL A 246 0.30 -16.65 7.64
C VAL A 246 1.23 -15.80 8.48
N TYR A 247 2.06 -14.99 7.83
CA TYR A 247 2.92 -13.99 8.46
C TYR A 247 2.43 -12.58 8.10
N PRO A 248 1.75 -11.88 9.02
CA PRO A 248 1.34 -10.48 8.88
C PRO A 248 2.50 -9.52 8.62
N ILE A 249 2.43 -8.67 7.61
CA ILE A 249 3.42 -7.63 7.34
C ILE A 249 2.75 -6.26 7.43
N CYS A 250 3.14 -5.48 8.44
CA CYS A 250 2.52 -4.20 8.76
C CYS A 250 3.53 -3.06 8.76
N PHE A 251 3.07 -1.89 8.34
CA PHE A 251 3.79 -0.65 8.59
C PHE A 251 3.89 -0.36 10.10
N ASN A 252 4.96 0.33 10.49
CA ASN A 252 5.07 0.93 11.81
C ASN A 252 4.82 2.43 11.70
N PRO A 253 3.55 2.89 11.71
CA PRO A 253 3.23 4.27 11.39
C PRO A 253 3.86 5.27 12.38
N ALA A 254 4.07 4.86 13.63
CA ALA A 254 4.74 5.68 14.64
C ALA A 254 6.23 5.98 14.34
N LYS A 255 6.82 5.30 13.35
CA LYS A 255 8.21 5.48 12.93
C LYS A 255 8.35 5.91 11.47
N CYS A 256 7.26 5.96 10.72
CA CYS A 256 7.29 6.41 9.34
C CYS A 256 7.04 7.92 9.26
N GLU A 257 7.78 8.58 8.37
CA GLU A 257 7.66 10.00 8.06
C GLU A 257 7.85 10.18 6.56
N PHE A 258 6.97 10.95 5.92
CA PHE A 258 7.02 11.24 4.50
C PHE A 258 6.94 12.74 4.31
N ILE A 259 7.81 13.26 3.47
CA ILE A 259 8.05 14.69 3.32
C ILE A 259 7.89 15.05 1.85
N ALA A 260 7.09 16.07 1.58
CA ALA A 260 6.94 16.72 0.29
C ALA A 260 7.28 18.22 0.41
N TYR A 261 7.64 18.87 -0.69
CA TYR A 261 7.48 20.33 -0.79
C TYR A 261 6.12 20.65 -1.42
N GLU A 262 5.33 21.49 -0.76
CA GLU A 262 4.28 22.22 -1.45
C GLU A 262 4.90 23.38 -2.24
N LYS A 263 4.66 23.39 -3.55
CA LYS A 263 5.02 24.51 -4.40
C LYS A 263 4.07 25.67 -4.11
N ASN A 264 4.62 26.85 -3.79
CA ASN A 264 3.81 28.07 -3.73
C ASN A 264 3.06 28.25 -5.07
N PRO A 265 1.72 28.26 -5.10
CA PRO A 265 0.93 28.40 -6.33
C PRO A 265 1.22 29.71 -7.09
N ASP A 266 1.79 30.71 -6.43
CA ASP A 266 2.19 31.99 -7.03
C ASP A 266 3.60 31.98 -7.65
N TYR A 267 4.34 30.85 -7.58
CA TYR A 267 5.68 30.73 -8.17
C TYR A 267 5.63 30.81 -9.70
N GLN A 268 6.16 31.89 -10.25
CA GLN A 268 6.46 32.02 -11.68
C GLN A 268 7.94 31.65 -11.92
N PRO A 269 8.25 30.75 -12.88
CA PRO A 269 9.65 30.43 -13.21
C PRO A 269 10.39 31.69 -13.65
N ILE A 270 11.66 31.79 -13.27
CA ILE A 270 12.50 32.94 -13.63
C ILE A 270 12.66 32.97 -15.15
N ASP A 271 12.11 34.01 -15.79
CA ASP A 271 12.38 34.31 -17.19
C ASP A 271 13.78 34.91 -17.28
N TYR A 272 14.78 34.07 -17.60
CA TYR A 272 16.17 34.49 -17.77
C TYR A 272 16.36 35.40 -18.99
N ASP A 273 15.43 35.40 -19.95
CA ASP A 273 15.48 36.29 -21.11
C ASP A 273 14.96 37.70 -20.78
N ALA A 274 14.35 37.89 -19.59
CA ALA A 274 13.89 39.18 -19.08
C ALA A 274 14.97 39.95 -18.29
N ILE A 275 16.15 39.36 -18.06
CA ILE A 275 17.28 40.00 -17.38
C ILE A 275 18.02 40.88 -18.40
N ASP A 276 17.93 42.21 -18.24
CA ASP A 276 18.65 43.16 -19.08
C ASP A 276 20.06 43.37 -18.52
N GLU A 277 21.08 42.74 -19.10
CA GLU A 277 22.48 42.84 -18.65
C GLU A 277 23.00 44.29 -18.55
N ASP A 278 22.39 45.23 -19.28
CA ASP A 278 22.77 46.64 -19.30
C ASP A 278 22.06 47.48 -18.22
N ASN A 279 21.08 46.93 -17.48
CA ASN A 279 20.33 47.63 -16.43
C ASN A 279 20.32 46.90 -15.06
N PRO A 280 21.41 47.03 -14.27
CA PRO A 280 21.56 46.30 -13.02
C PRO A 280 20.56 46.68 -11.92
N GLU A 281 20.02 47.91 -11.91
CA GLU A 281 19.04 48.34 -10.90
C GLU A 281 17.65 47.71 -11.14
N GLU A 282 17.27 47.50 -12.41
CA GLU A 282 16.02 46.82 -12.77
C GLU A 282 16.11 45.31 -12.53
N ASN A 283 17.29 44.72 -12.75
CA ASN A 283 17.58 43.34 -12.38
C ASN A 283 17.58 43.12 -10.87
N GLU A 284 18.10 44.06 -10.08
CA GLU A 284 18.10 43.98 -8.61
C GLU A 284 16.66 44.06 -8.07
N LEU A 285 15.82 44.94 -8.62
CA LEU A 285 14.38 45.02 -8.28
C LEU A 285 13.59 43.79 -8.72
N TYR A 286 13.88 43.25 -9.91
CA TYR A 286 13.26 42.02 -10.42
C TYR A 286 13.64 40.81 -9.55
N MET A 287 14.91 40.70 -9.15
CA MET A 287 15.40 39.66 -8.25
C MET A 287 14.87 39.82 -6.83
N ASP A 288 14.76 41.04 -6.29
CA ASP A 288 14.14 41.28 -4.96
C ASP A 288 12.64 40.97 -4.96
N THR A 289 11.93 41.21 -6.07
CA THR A 289 10.51 40.85 -6.22
C THR A 289 10.33 39.33 -6.33
N LEU A 290 11.23 38.65 -7.05
CA LEU A 290 11.24 37.18 -7.14
C LEU A 290 11.62 36.54 -5.80
N LEU A 291 12.67 37.01 -5.13
CA LEU A 291 13.11 36.49 -3.83
C LEU A 291 12.12 36.82 -2.70
N GLY A 292 11.48 37.99 -2.77
CA GLY A 292 10.44 38.43 -1.83
C GLY A 292 9.12 37.69 -1.96
N ASN A 293 8.82 37.08 -3.12
CA ASN A 293 7.63 36.25 -3.35
C ASN A 293 7.89 34.73 -3.31
N ASN A 294 9.15 34.28 -3.32
CA ASN A 294 9.50 32.86 -3.51
C ASN A 294 10.01 32.12 -2.25
N THR A 295 9.59 32.44 -1.03
CA THR A 295 10.19 31.77 0.16
C THR A 295 9.24 31.43 1.29
N GLU A 296 8.09 30.84 0.99
CA GLU A 296 7.52 29.83 1.90
C GLU A 296 7.49 28.49 1.18
N TYR A 297 8.54 27.71 1.38
CA TYR A 297 8.55 26.28 1.12
C TYR A 297 8.25 25.63 2.47
N THR A 298 7.05 25.08 2.64
CA THR A 298 6.74 24.29 3.83
C THR A 298 7.09 22.83 3.55
N LEU A 299 7.92 22.29 4.45
CA LEU A 299 8.19 20.86 4.56
C LEU A 299 7.08 20.30 5.42
N ASP A 300 6.06 19.73 4.80
CA ASP A 300 4.92 19.16 5.52
C ASP A 300 5.02 17.65 5.56
N SER A 301 4.68 17.08 6.72
CA SER A 301 4.53 15.63 6.88
C SER A 301 3.14 15.18 6.45
N TYR A 302 3.09 14.23 5.52
CA TYR A 302 1.80 13.73 5.03
C TYR A 302 1.14 12.81 6.07
N GLN A 303 -0.17 12.98 6.25
CA GLN A 303 -1.00 11.88 6.73
C GLN A 303 -1.07 10.82 5.63
N TYR A 304 -1.00 9.56 6.01
CA TYR A 304 -1.02 8.47 5.04
C TYR A 304 -1.94 7.33 5.46
N THR A 305 -2.48 6.66 4.46
CA THR A 305 -3.25 5.43 4.61
C THR A 305 -2.37 4.24 4.25
N THR A 306 -2.40 3.20 5.08
CA THR A 306 -1.60 1.99 4.87
C THR A 306 -2.48 0.78 4.63
N LEU A 307 -2.18 -0.01 3.61
CA LEU A 307 -2.63 -1.39 3.52
C LEU A 307 -1.51 -2.34 3.90
N ASN A 308 -1.86 -3.28 4.77
CA ASN A 308 -0.97 -4.35 5.20
C ASN A 308 -0.97 -5.47 4.16
N GLY A 309 0.08 -6.28 4.19
CA GLY A 309 0.22 -7.47 3.34
C GLY A 309 0.53 -8.70 4.18
N VAL A 310 0.63 -9.85 3.52
CA VAL A 310 0.95 -11.12 4.17
C VAL A 310 1.91 -11.96 3.35
N VAL A 311 2.68 -12.80 4.04
CA VAL A 311 3.35 -13.96 3.43
C VAL A 311 2.61 -15.22 3.85
N ILE A 312 2.18 -16.03 2.88
CA ILE A 312 1.46 -17.28 3.12
C ILE A 312 2.35 -18.45 2.70
N VAL A 313 2.44 -19.46 3.57
CA VAL A 313 3.17 -20.70 3.29
C VAL A 313 2.28 -21.63 2.47
N GLU A 314 2.77 -22.12 1.32
CA GLU A 314 2.09 -23.13 0.50
C GLU A 314 2.20 -24.55 1.05
#